data_AF-A0AAW0KEA0-F1
#
_entry.id   AF-A0AAW0KEA0-F1
#
_cell.length_a   1.000
_cell.length_b   1.000
_cell.length_c   1.000
_cell.angle_alpha   90.00
_cell.angle_beta   90.00
_cell.angle_gamma   90.00
#
_symmetry.space_group_name_H-M   'P 1'
#
loop_
_entity.id
_entity.type
_entity.pdbx_description
1 polymer ?
#
loop_
_entity_poly.entity_id
_entity_poly.type
_entity_poly.pdbx_seq_one_letter_code
_entity_poly.pdbx_strand_id
1 'polypeptide(L)'
;MYRVFQNGFSFVEDQYGTFVLSFFYVNMSLSHIVLTTQGDMELRYWDNEKEDWKVLWKAMKSECHFYGKCGEFGSCYSRNSPICSCLWGFKPNDAKEWNRGNWTSGCVRRTPLQCGRVNSTGSEAGKMDGFLKLKMMKVPDFAEWSAALEDDCRQQCLQNCSCIAYAYDIGIGCMSWTRNLIDTIQSSSSGVDLYIRLAYLELDTEGDLKKIVTITVVIGTVFISICTFILWRWIAKHKAEALR
;
A
#
# COMPACT_ATOMS: atom_id res chain seq x y z
N MET A 1 18.68 -11.45 17.63
CA MET A 1 19.22 -10.10 17.38
C MET A 1 18.09 -9.12 17.65
N TYR A 2 18.13 -8.42 18.79
CA TYR A 2 17.05 -7.54 19.22
C TYR A 2 16.99 -6.31 18.32
N ARG A 3 16.01 -6.24 17.42
CA ARG A 3 15.71 -5.03 16.66
C ARG A 3 14.80 -4.17 17.54
N VAL A 4 15.42 -3.34 18.36
CA VAL A 4 14.75 -2.36 19.21
C VAL A 4 14.21 -1.26 18.30
N PHE A 5 12.95 -1.37 17.92
CA PHE A 5 12.23 -0.23 17.35
C PHE A 5 12.00 0.80 18.45
N GLN A 6 12.14 2.09 18.12
CA GLN A 6 11.93 3.22 19.04
C GLN A 6 10.47 3.40 19.50
N ASN A 7 9.58 2.48 19.16
CA ASN A 7 8.25 2.39 19.77
C ASN A 7 8.37 1.42 20.92
N GLY A 8 7.87 1.77 22.10
CA GLY A 8 8.00 0.97 23.32
C GLY A 8 7.38 -0.43 23.28
N PHE A 9 7.30 -1.11 22.15
CA PHE A 9 6.93 -2.52 22.00
C PHE A 9 8.19 -3.36 21.81
N SER A 10 8.25 -4.52 22.46
CA SER A 10 9.25 -5.54 22.18
C SER A 10 8.56 -6.85 21.82
N PHE A 11 9.03 -7.47 20.74
CA PHE A 11 8.51 -8.72 20.23
C PHE A 11 9.64 -9.75 20.28
N VAL A 12 9.46 -10.78 21.09
CA VAL A 12 10.46 -11.82 21.31
C VAL A 12 9.81 -13.16 21.04
N GLU A 13 10.40 -13.93 20.14
CA GLU A 13 10.10 -15.34 19.96
C GLU A 13 11.01 -16.16 20.88
N ASP A 14 10.41 -17.03 21.68
CA ASP A 14 11.16 -17.97 22.49
C ASP A 14 11.58 -19.22 21.70
N GLN A 15 12.43 -20.04 22.31
CA GLN A 15 12.92 -21.29 21.69
C GLN A 15 11.83 -22.35 21.45
N TYR A 16 10.63 -22.17 22.00
CA TYR A 16 9.48 -23.06 21.85
C TYR A 16 8.47 -22.55 20.80
N GLY A 17 8.77 -21.42 20.14
CA GLY A 17 7.88 -20.79 19.17
C GLY A 17 6.74 -19.97 19.82
N THR A 18 6.84 -19.67 21.11
CA THR A 18 5.92 -18.73 21.79
C THR A 18 6.36 -17.32 21.48
N PHE A 19 5.41 -16.49 21.05
CA PHE A 19 5.65 -15.07 20.82
C PHE A 19 5.21 -14.24 22.02
N VAL A 20 6.14 -13.47 22.58
CA VAL A 20 5.90 -12.53 23.67
C VAL A 20 5.97 -11.12 23.12
N LEU A 21 4.82 -10.45 23.10
CA LEU A 21 4.72 -9.01 22.85
C LEU A 21 4.62 -8.30 24.20
N SER A 22 5.63 -7.50 24.55
CA SER A 22 5.57 -6.60 25.70
C SER A 22 5.60 -5.15 25.24
N PHE A 23 5.12 -4.25 26.08
CA PHE A 23 5.18 -2.83 25.79
C PHE A 23 5.43 -1.98 27.04
N PHE A 24 6.15 -0.89 26.88
CA PHE A 24 6.56 0.05 27.91
C PHE A 24 6.58 1.47 27.34
N TYR A 25 5.65 2.30 27.81
CA TYR A 25 5.60 3.72 27.50
C TYR A 25 5.97 4.52 28.75
N VAL A 26 7.01 5.35 28.66
CA VAL A 26 7.58 6.12 29.79
C VAL A 26 6.51 6.97 30.52
N ASN A 27 5.50 7.46 29.79
CA ASN A 27 4.45 8.33 30.33
C ASN A 27 3.08 7.64 30.51
N MET A 28 2.98 6.29 30.39
CA MET A 28 1.72 5.56 30.54
C MET A 28 1.88 4.38 31.50
N SER A 29 2.08 4.70 32.78
CA SER A 29 2.38 3.74 33.85
C SER A 29 1.26 2.72 34.12
N LEU A 30 0.00 3.02 33.79
CA LEU A 30 -1.11 2.06 33.87
C LEU A 30 -1.78 1.88 32.50
N SER A 31 -1.42 0.82 31.79
CA SER A 31 -1.96 0.48 30.48
C SER A 31 -2.05 -1.03 30.29
N HIS A 32 -3.00 -1.48 29.46
CA HIS A 32 -3.18 -2.89 29.15
C HIS A 32 -3.78 -3.07 27.75
N ILE A 33 -3.55 -4.24 27.16
CA ILE A 33 -4.22 -4.66 25.93
C ILE A 33 -5.38 -5.58 26.30
N VAL A 34 -6.58 -5.31 25.78
CA VAL A 34 -7.78 -6.12 26.02
C VAL A 34 -8.42 -6.53 24.70
N LEU A 35 -8.87 -7.78 24.62
CA LEU A 35 -9.78 -8.23 23.58
C LEU A 35 -11.22 -7.98 24.05
N THR A 36 -11.92 -7.09 23.35
CA THR A 36 -13.30 -6.74 23.67
C THR A 36 -14.27 -7.87 23.32
N THR A 37 -15.49 -7.81 23.87
CA THR A 37 -16.57 -8.78 23.56
C THR A 37 -16.96 -8.79 22.07
N GLN A 38 -16.64 -7.72 21.35
CA GLN A 38 -16.87 -7.57 19.91
C GLN A 38 -15.71 -8.14 19.06
N GLY A 39 -14.65 -8.65 19.69
CA GLY A 39 -13.48 -9.20 19.02
C GLY A 39 -12.47 -8.16 18.53
N ASP A 40 -12.62 -6.88 18.92
CA ASP A 40 -11.61 -5.85 18.64
C ASP A 40 -10.57 -5.79 19.76
N MET A 41 -9.30 -5.67 19.38
CA MET A 41 -8.18 -5.54 20.31
C MET A 41 -7.90 -4.07 20.56
N GLU A 42 -7.93 -3.68 21.84
CA GLU A 42 -7.73 -2.29 22.26
C GLU A 42 -6.55 -2.17 23.20
N LEU A 43 -5.70 -1.16 22.96
CA LEU A 43 -4.74 -0.68 23.95
C LEU A 43 -5.43 0.42 24.77
N ARG A 44 -5.60 0.16 26.07
CA ARG A 44 -6.23 1.08 27.02
C ARG A 44 -5.21 1.62 28.00
N TYR A 45 -5.46 2.84 28.47
CA TYR A 45 -4.67 3.49 29.51
C TYR A 45 -5.57 4.21 30.51
N TRP A 46 -5.08 4.34 31.73
CA TRP A 46 -5.77 5.06 32.77
C TRP A 46 -5.51 6.56 32.66
N ASP A 47 -6.59 7.34 32.50
CA ASP A 47 -6.54 8.79 32.51
C ASP A 47 -6.81 9.29 33.94
N ASN A 48 -5.77 9.78 34.61
CA ASN A 48 -5.86 10.25 36.00
C ASN A 48 -6.78 11.47 36.16
N GLU A 49 -6.90 12.33 35.14
CA GLU A 49 -7.75 13.52 35.23
C GLU A 49 -9.24 13.17 35.17
N LYS A 50 -9.57 12.10 34.44
CA LYS A 50 -10.94 11.64 34.23
C LYS A 50 -11.33 10.44 35.10
N GLU A 51 -10.37 9.89 35.83
CA GLU A 51 -10.52 8.67 36.64
C GLU A 51 -11.16 7.53 35.85
N ASP A 52 -10.73 7.35 34.59
CA ASP A 52 -11.37 6.42 33.65
C ASP A 52 -10.37 5.81 32.65
N TRP A 53 -10.70 4.62 32.14
CA TRP A 53 -9.93 3.96 31.09
C TRP A 53 -10.25 4.58 29.72
N LYS A 54 -9.23 5.11 29.05
CA LYS A 54 -9.32 5.62 27.68
C LYS A 54 -8.65 4.66 26.70
N VAL A 55 -9.22 4.59 25.51
CA VAL A 55 -8.67 3.79 24.41
C VAL A 55 -7.64 4.61 23.66
N LEU A 56 -6.38 4.17 23.69
CA LEU A 56 -5.29 4.79 22.94
C LEU A 56 -5.28 4.31 21.48
N TRP A 57 -5.48 3.01 21.28
CA TRP A 57 -5.39 2.38 19.96
C TRP A 57 -6.37 1.21 19.86
N LYS A 58 -6.89 1.01 18.65
CA LYS A 58 -7.72 -0.13 18.27
C LYS A 58 -7.14 -0.82 17.05
N ALA A 59 -7.27 -2.13 16.99
CA ALA A 59 -6.88 -2.91 15.81
C ALA A 59 -7.81 -2.62 14.62
N MET A 60 -9.13 -2.62 14.85
CA MET A 60 -10.12 -2.37 13.81
C MET A 60 -10.49 -0.89 13.70
N LYS A 61 -9.67 -0.10 12.99
CA LYS A 61 -9.91 1.35 12.80
C LYS A 61 -10.89 1.68 11.67
N SER A 62 -11.06 0.76 10.74
CA SER A 62 -11.90 0.93 9.54
C SER A 62 -12.21 -0.43 8.94
N GLU A 63 -13.12 -0.46 7.97
CA GLU A 63 -13.45 -1.69 7.26
C GLU A 63 -12.25 -2.34 6.56
N CYS A 64 -11.21 -1.57 6.22
CA CYS A 64 -9.99 -2.12 5.64
C CYS A 64 -9.22 -3.05 6.59
N HIS A 65 -9.43 -2.94 7.90
CA HIS A 65 -8.76 -3.77 8.89
C HIS A 65 -9.44 -5.14 9.07
N PHE A 66 -10.59 -5.39 8.41
CA PHE A 66 -11.11 -6.74 8.27
C PHE A 66 -10.26 -7.52 7.28
N TYR A 67 -9.82 -8.69 7.70
CA TYR A 67 -9.00 -9.58 6.89
C TYR A 67 -9.63 -9.83 5.52
N GLY A 68 -8.85 -9.65 4.45
CA GLY A 68 -9.30 -9.94 3.09
C GLY A 68 -10.44 -9.06 2.57
N LYS A 69 -10.68 -7.88 3.15
CA LYS A 69 -11.80 -6.98 2.77
C LYS A 69 -11.93 -6.73 1.26
N CYS A 70 -10.81 -6.62 0.54
CA CYS A 70 -10.77 -6.35 -0.90
C CYS A 70 -10.45 -7.58 -1.77
N GLY A 71 -10.45 -8.78 -1.19
CA GLY A 71 -10.09 -10.02 -1.87
C GLY A 71 -8.62 -10.07 -2.30
N GLU A 72 -8.30 -11.09 -3.09
CA GLU A 72 -6.95 -11.29 -3.64
C GLU A 72 -6.60 -10.21 -4.66
N PHE A 73 -5.33 -9.77 -4.66
CA PHE A 73 -4.79 -8.73 -5.53
C PHE A 73 -5.57 -7.40 -5.52
N GLY A 74 -6.40 -7.19 -4.50
CA GLY A 74 -7.08 -5.95 -4.18
C GLY A 74 -6.35 -5.21 -3.05
N SER A 75 -6.34 -3.89 -3.12
CA SER A 75 -5.84 -3.01 -2.06
C SER A 75 -6.98 -2.22 -1.44
N CYS A 76 -6.98 -2.11 -0.12
CA CYS A 76 -7.93 -1.27 0.60
C CYS A 76 -7.32 0.09 0.93
N TYR A 77 -8.04 1.18 0.64
CA TYR A 77 -7.71 2.51 1.11
C TYR A 77 -8.95 3.21 1.65
N SER A 78 -9.00 3.43 2.95
CA SER A 78 -10.21 3.92 3.63
C SER A 78 -10.63 5.33 3.26
N ARG A 79 -9.79 6.09 2.54
CA ARG A 79 -10.11 7.44 2.05
C ARG A 79 -10.63 7.46 0.61
N ASN A 80 -10.57 6.33 -0.09
CA ASN A 80 -11.13 6.22 -1.43
C ASN A 80 -12.62 5.87 -1.38
N SER A 81 -13.33 6.21 -2.46
CA SER A 81 -14.69 5.74 -2.74
C SER A 81 -14.71 5.23 -4.19
N PRO A 82 -14.82 3.91 -4.42
CA PRO A 82 -14.90 2.81 -3.44
C PRO A 82 -13.60 2.59 -2.65
N ILE A 83 -13.69 1.99 -1.46
CA ILE A 83 -12.52 1.72 -0.60
C ILE A 83 -11.56 0.67 -1.17
N CYS A 84 -12.04 -0.19 -2.07
CA CYS A 84 -11.26 -1.26 -2.69
C CYS A 84 -10.95 -0.94 -4.14
N SER A 85 -9.70 -1.18 -4.53
CA SER A 85 -9.22 -1.11 -5.92
C SER A 85 -8.34 -2.30 -6.24
N CYS A 86 -8.39 -2.80 -7.48
CA CYS A 86 -7.38 -3.75 -7.93
C CYS A 86 -6.00 -3.09 -7.98
N LEU A 87 -4.97 -3.86 -7.63
CA LEU A 87 -3.59 -3.45 -7.86
C LEU A 87 -3.36 -3.17 -9.36
N TRP A 88 -2.44 -2.26 -9.68
CA TRP A 88 -2.12 -1.97 -11.09
C TRP A 88 -1.63 -3.23 -11.82
N GLY A 89 -2.06 -3.42 -13.07
CA GLY A 89 -1.84 -4.65 -13.83
C GLY A 89 -2.83 -5.78 -13.51
N PHE A 90 -3.82 -5.54 -12.64
CA PHE A 90 -4.90 -6.46 -12.31
C PHE A 90 -6.27 -5.86 -12.65
N LYS A 91 -7.27 -6.71 -12.86
CA LYS A 91 -8.67 -6.34 -13.12
C LYS A 91 -9.60 -7.15 -12.23
N PRO A 92 -10.82 -6.68 -11.93
CA PRO A 92 -11.77 -7.46 -11.15
C PRO A 92 -11.98 -8.84 -11.76
N ASN A 93 -12.01 -9.88 -10.92
CA ASN A 93 -12.32 -11.23 -11.36
C ASN A 93 -13.78 -11.32 -11.85
N ASP A 94 -14.71 -10.74 -11.08
CA ASP A 94 -16.09 -10.50 -11.47
C ASP A 94 -16.41 -9.00 -11.44
N ALA A 95 -16.58 -8.40 -12.61
CA ALA A 95 -16.87 -6.98 -12.73
C ALA A 95 -18.28 -6.60 -12.22
N LYS A 96 -19.25 -7.51 -12.29
CA LYS A 96 -20.63 -7.25 -11.82
C LYS A 96 -20.68 -7.19 -10.31
N GLU A 97 -19.99 -8.13 -9.64
CA GLU A 97 -19.85 -8.11 -8.17
C GLU A 97 -19.08 -6.86 -7.71
N TRP A 98 -17.95 -6.58 -8.36
CA TRP A 98 -17.09 -5.45 -8.01
C TRP A 98 -17.83 -4.10 -8.07
N ASN A 99 -18.61 -3.89 -9.13
CA ASN A 99 -19.42 -2.68 -9.32
C ASN A 99 -20.59 -2.55 -8.34
N ARG A 100 -20.97 -3.64 -7.68
CA ARG A 100 -21.98 -3.66 -6.60
C ARG A 100 -21.38 -3.52 -5.21
N GLY A 101 -20.07 -3.33 -5.10
CA GLY A 101 -19.36 -3.27 -3.83
C GLY A 101 -19.08 -4.63 -3.19
N ASN A 102 -19.21 -5.73 -3.94
CA ASN A 102 -18.75 -7.04 -3.51
C ASN A 102 -17.36 -7.32 -4.09
N TRP A 103 -16.33 -7.30 -3.23
CA TRP A 103 -14.93 -7.46 -3.62
C TRP A 103 -14.36 -8.84 -3.28
N THR A 104 -15.18 -9.78 -2.79
CA THR A 104 -14.72 -11.10 -2.30
C THR A 104 -14.00 -11.91 -3.37
N SER A 105 -14.45 -11.80 -4.62
CA SER A 105 -13.85 -12.49 -5.77
C SER A 105 -12.48 -11.92 -6.17
N GLY A 106 -12.06 -10.80 -5.57
CA GLY A 106 -10.75 -10.20 -5.78
C GLY A 106 -10.50 -9.78 -7.24
N CYS A 107 -9.23 -9.75 -7.59
CA CYS A 107 -8.72 -9.32 -8.87
C CYS A 107 -7.84 -10.40 -9.50
N VAL A 108 -7.80 -10.42 -10.82
CA VAL A 108 -6.94 -11.31 -11.60
C VAL A 108 -5.97 -10.51 -12.44
N ARG A 109 -4.80 -11.07 -12.68
CA ARG A 109 -3.75 -10.45 -13.47
C ARG A 109 -4.22 -10.24 -14.91
N ARG A 110 -3.96 -9.06 -15.48
CA ARG A 110 -4.32 -8.72 -16.87
C ARG A 110 -3.40 -9.40 -17.87
N THR A 111 -2.09 -9.26 -17.66
CA THR A 111 -1.05 -9.80 -18.55
C THR A 111 -0.19 -10.83 -17.82
N PRO A 112 -0.07 -12.07 -18.35
CA PRO A 112 0.79 -13.10 -17.75
C PRO A 112 2.26 -12.67 -17.64
N LEU A 113 2.94 -13.15 -16.60
CA LEU A 113 4.37 -12.96 -16.41
C LEU A 113 5.18 -13.65 -17.53
N GLN A 114 6.41 -13.21 -17.74
CA GLN A 114 7.30 -13.76 -18.77
C GLN A 114 7.48 -15.27 -18.61
N CYS A 115 7.70 -15.77 -17.39
CA CYS A 115 7.83 -17.21 -17.13
C CYS A 115 6.60 -18.01 -17.59
N GLY A 116 5.39 -17.44 -17.48
CA GLY A 116 4.16 -18.06 -17.99
C GLY A 116 4.03 -17.99 -19.51
N ARG A 117 4.56 -16.93 -20.13
CA ARG A 117 4.57 -16.74 -21.60
C ARG A 117 5.53 -17.70 -22.30
N VAL A 118 6.77 -17.83 -21.79
CA VAL A 118 7.81 -18.70 -22.37
C VAL A 118 7.36 -20.16 -22.43
N ASN A 119 6.69 -20.64 -21.38
CA ASN A 119 6.18 -22.01 -21.33
C ASN A 119 5.02 -22.28 -22.30
N SER A 120 4.35 -21.24 -22.81
CA SER A 120 3.12 -21.38 -23.60
C SER A 120 3.32 -21.22 -25.11
N THR A 121 4.34 -20.47 -25.56
CA THR A 121 4.44 -20.08 -26.98
C THR A 121 5.74 -20.42 -27.69
N GLY A 122 6.76 -20.96 -27.01
CA GLY A 122 8.04 -21.34 -27.67
C GLY A 122 8.73 -20.21 -28.44
N SER A 123 8.28 -18.97 -28.25
CA SER A 123 8.66 -17.79 -29.02
C SER A 123 9.67 -16.95 -28.24
N GLU A 124 10.51 -16.23 -28.98
CA GLU A 124 11.57 -15.33 -28.50
C GLU A 124 11.25 -14.64 -27.17
N ALA A 125 12.23 -14.65 -26.27
CA ALA A 125 12.12 -14.11 -24.93
C ALA A 125 11.62 -12.65 -24.96
N GLY A 126 10.30 -12.48 -24.79
CA GLY A 126 9.70 -11.17 -24.63
C GLY A 126 10.37 -10.43 -23.47
N LYS A 127 10.34 -9.09 -23.50
CA LYS A 127 10.99 -8.23 -22.50
C LYS A 127 10.72 -8.72 -21.07
N MET A 128 11.77 -8.68 -20.26
CA MET A 128 11.76 -9.17 -18.88
C MET A 128 10.67 -8.49 -18.05
N ASP A 129 10.07 -9.26 -17.14
CA ASP A 129 9.18 -8.69 -16.13
C ASP A 129 9.91 -7.66 -15.27
N GLY A 130 9.16 -6.74 -14.69
CA GLY A 130 9.69 -5.75 -13.75
C GLY A 130 8.82 -5.64 -12.51
N PHE A 131 9.07 -4.60 -11.72
CA PHE A 131 8.29 -4.34 -10.53
C PHE A 131 7.71 -2.93 -10.53
N LEU A 132 6.47 -2.83 -10.08
CA LEU A 132 5.86 -1.57 -9.71
C LEU A 132 5.97 -1.37 -8.20
N LYS A 133 6.51 -0.23 -7.80
CA LYS A 133 6.60 0.23 -6.41
C LYS A 133 5.27 0.83 -5.94
N LEU A 134 4.70 0.25 -4.90
CA LEU A 134 3.52 0.73 -4.19
C LEU A 134 3.96 1.23 -2.81
N LYS A 135 3.72 2.52 -2.54
CA LYS A 135 4.25 3.17 -1.34
C LYS A 135 3.33 3.00 -0.13
N MET A 136 3.94 2.95 1.06
CA MET A 136 3.24 3.05 2.36
C MET A 136 2.12 2.01 2.49
N MET A 137 2.47 0.75 2.25
CA MET A 137 1.54 -0.37 2.33
C MET A 137 1.68 -1.09 3.68
N LYS A 138 0.54 -1.50 4.25
CA LYS A 138 0.51 -2.76 4.99
C LYS A 138 0.68 -3.86 3.95
N VAL A 139 1.82 -4.52 4.01
CA VAL A 139 2.16 -5.58 3.06
C VAL A 139 1.21 -6.79 3.21
N PRO A 140 1.04 -7.60 2.16
CA PRO A 140 0.13 -8.74 2.17
C PRO A 140 0.50 -9.80 3.20
N ASP A 141 -0.47 -10.63 3.57
CA ASP A 141 -0.23 -11.81 4.41
C ASP A 141 0.64 -12.87 3.69
N PHE A 142 1.12 -13.87 4.42
CA PHE A 142 1.92 -15.00 3.91
C PHE A 142 3.25 -14.61 3.26
N ALA A 143 3.93 -13.61 3.83
CA ALA A 143 5.28 -13.26 3.43
C ALA A 143 6.28 -14.39 3.75
N GLU A 144 7.10 -14.74 2.77
CA GLU A 144 8.29 -15.58 2.95
C GLU A 144 9.48 -14.68 3.29
N TRP A 145 10.02 -14.83 4.50
CA TRP A 145 11.14 -14.03 4.99
C TRP A 145 12.49 -14.60 4.53
N SER A 146 13.44 -13.71 4.24
CA SER A 146 14.85 -14.07 4.09
C SER A 146 15.79 -13.00 4.66
N ALA A 147 17.02 -13.42 4.98
CA ALA A 147 18.07 -12.53 5.47
C ALA A 147 18.73 -11.66 4.36
N ALA A 148 18.19 -11.67 3.13
CA ALA A 148 18.74 -10.94 2.00
C ALA A 148 18.70 -9.42 2.22
N LEU A 149 19.71 -8.73 1.68
CA LEU A 149 19.72 -7.27 1.60
C LEU A 149 18.73 -6.78 0.54
N GLU A 150 18.44 -5.48 0.52
CA GLU A 150 17.39 -4.91 -0.35
C GLU A 150 17.57 -5.25 -1.84
N ASP A 151 18.77 -5.03 -2.38
CA ASP A 151 19.06 -5.31 -3.80
C ASP A 151 18.99 -6.81 -4.10
N ASP A 152 19.47 -7.65 -3.18
CA ASP A 152 19.42 -9.10 -3.29
C ASP A 152 17.98 -9.61 -3.22
N CYS A 153 17.12 -9.00 -2.41
CA CYS A 153 15.70 -9.34 -2.28
C CYS A 153 14.97 -9.21 -3.63
N ARG A 154 15.27 -8.12 -4.36
CA ARG A 154 14.75 -7.90 -5.71
C ARG A 154 15.25 -8.98 -6.68
N GLN A 155 16.54 -9.28 -6.66
CA GLN A 155 17.13 -10.26 -7.59
C GLN A 155 16.63 -11.68 -7.32
N GLN A 156 16.53 -12.08 -6.06
CA GLN A 156 15.96 -13.37 -5.66
C GLN A 156 14.53 -13.53 -6.19
N CYS A 157 13.70 -12.49 -6.06
CA CYS A 157 12.35 -12.53 -6.60
C CYS A 157 12.34 -12.60 -8.14
N LEU A 158 13.22 -11.89 -8.85
CA LEU A 158 13.27 -11.98 -10.32
C LEU A 158 13.65 -13.37 -10.82
N GLN A 159 14.64 -14.00 -10.18
CA GLN A 159 15.15 -15.31 -10.56
C GLN A 159 14.17 -16.44 -10.21
N ASN A 160 13.29 -16.23 -9.22
CA ASN A 160 12.23 -17.16 -8.89
C ASN A 160 10.96 -16.87 -9.71
N CYS A 161 10.64 -17.72 -10.69
CA CYS A 161 9.44 -17.57 -11.52
C CYS A 161 8.11 -17.60 -10.75
N SER A 162 8.09 -18.19 -9.54
CA SER A 162 6.90 -18.21 -8.68
C SER A 162 6.76 -16.93 -7.86
N CYS A 163 7.82 -16.13 -7.72
CA CYS A 163 7.75 -14.90 -6.94
C CYS A 163 6.96 -13.82 -7.69
N ILE A 164 5.95 -13.26 -7.01
CA ILE A 164 5.02 -12.27 -7.57
C ILE A 164 5.09 -10.90 -6.90
N ALA A 165 5.74 -10.78 -5.74
CA ALA A 165 6.03 -9.50 -5.09
C ALA A 165 7.19 -9.63 -4.11
N TYR A 166 7.81 -8.52 -3.77
CA TYR A 166 8.74 -8.42 -2.64
C TYR A 166 8.59 -7.08 -1.91
N ALA A 167 9.12 -7.02 -0.70
CA ALA A 167 9.23 -5.82 0.11
C ALA A 167 10.51 -5.94 0.95
N TYR A 168 11.07 -4.80 1.32
CA TYR A 168 12.22 -4.77 2.22
C TYR A 168 11.94 -3.76 3.32
N ASP A 169 12.12 -4.19 4.56
CA ASP A 169 12.04 -3.32 5.72
C ASP A 169 13.35 -3.43 6.50
N ILE A 170 13.91 -2.29 6.93
CA ILE A 170 15.19 -2.25 7.65
C ILE A 170 15.11 -3.02 8.97
N GLY A 171 13.91 -3.13 9.55
CA GLY A 171 13.64 -3.79 10.82
C GLY A 171 13.11 -5.23 10.71
N ILE A 172 12.64 -5.68 9.54
CA ILE A 172 12.22 -7.08 9.32
C ILE A 172 13.23 -7.82 8.42
N GLY A 173 13.66 -7.20 7.32
CA GLY A 173 14.48 -7.82 6.28
C GLY A 173 13.72 -7.98 4.97
N CYS A 174 14.18 -8.91 4.13
CA CYS A 174 13.53 -9.23 2.86
C CYS A 174 12.26 -10.05 3.10
N MET A 175 11.19 -9.64 2.45
CA MET A 175 9.91 -10.35 2.40
C MET A 175 9.56 -10.58 0.94
N SER A 176 9.15 -11.80 0.59
CA SER A 176 8.74 -12.16 -0.76
C SER A 176 7.44 -12.95 -0.74
N TRP A 177 6.71 -12.93 -1.86
CA TRP A 177 5.45 -13.63 -1.99
C TRP A 177 5.46 -14.51 -3.22
N THR A 178 5.12 -15.79 -3.03
CA THR A 178 4.91 -16.77 -4.10
C THR A 178 3.42 -17.14 -4.28
N ARG A 179 2.58 -16.70 -3.34
CA ARG A 179 1.13 -16.93 -3.30
C ARG A 179 0.37 -15.64 -3.54
N ASN A 180 -0.93 -15.77 -3.80
CA ASN A 180 -1.82 -14.63 -4.03
C ASN A 180 -1.72 -13.58 -2.92
N LEU A 181 -1.66 -12.31 -3.31
CA LEU A 181 -1.53 -11.20 -2.38
C LEU A 181 -2.91 -10.93 -1.77
N ILE A 182 -3.05 -11.06 -0.46
CA ILE A 182 -4.31 -10.80 0.25
C ILE A 182 -4.05 -9.90 1.46
N ASP A 183 -5.08 -9.18 1.90
CA ASP A 183 -5.04 -8.31 3.09
C ASP A 183 -4.07 -7.12 2.97
N THR A 184 -3.98 -6.57 1.75
CA THR A 184 -3.15 -5.39 1.43
C THR A 184 -3.91 -4.09 1.73
N ILE A 185 -3.32 -3.21 2.53
CA ILE A 185 -3.91 -1.91 2.88
C ILE A 185 -2.95 -0.79 2.50
N GLN A 186 -3.44 0.22 1.78
CA GLN A 186 -2.71 1.46 1.57
C GLN A 186 -2.94 2.41 2.73
N SER A 187 -1.86 3.04 3.18
CA SER A 187 -1.87 4.00 4.26
C SER A 187 -1.26 5.32 3.79
N SER A 188 -1.67 6.42 4.44
CA SER A 188 -1.18 7.76 4.11
C SER A 188 0.06 8.19 4.91
N SER A 189 0.40 7.47 5.99
CA SER A 189 1.38 7.95 6.98
C SER A 189 2.36 6.90 7.50
N SER A 190 2.13 5.61 7.23
CA SER A 190 2.96 4.51 7.74
C SER A 190 2.82 3.30 6.84
N GLY A 191 3.83 2.44 6.79
CA GLY A 191 3.84 1.22 6.00
C GLY A 191 5.20 1.01 5.34
N VAL A 192 5.32 -0.09 4.61
CA VAL A 192 6.52 -0.47 3.86
C VAL A 192 6.20 -0.37 2.37
N ASP A 193 7.22 -0.13 1.56
CA ASP A 193 7.07 -0.14 0.11
C ASP A 193 6.96 -1.59 -0.39
N LEU A 194 5.86 -1.89 -1.10
CA LEU A 194 5.60 -3.18 -1.72
C LEU A 194 5.93 -3.10 -3.22
N TYR A 195 6.70 -4.04 -3.73
CA TYR A 195 7.09 -4.13 -5.13
C TYR A 195 6.37 -5.30 -5.79
N ILE A 196 5.36 -5.03 -6.59
CA ILE A 196 4.58 -6.08 -7.28
C ILE A 196 5.20 -6.41 -8.63
N ARG A 197 5.40 -7.71 -8.92
CA ARG A 197 5.96 -8.16 -10.19
C ARG A 197 4.90 -8.04 -11.28
N LEU A 198 5.22 -7.37 -12.37
CA LEU A 198 4.33 -7.14 -13.51
C LEU A 198 5.04 -7.46 -14.83
N ALA A 199 4.24 -7.83 -15.83
CA ALA A 199 4.72 -7.93 -17.19
C ALA A 199 5.22 -6.56 -17.68
N TYR A 200 6.29 -6.54 -18.47
CA TYR A 200 6.87 -5.31 -19.01
C TYR A 200 5.83 -4.36 -19.61
N LEU A 201 4.87 -4.88 -20.36
CA LEU A 201 3.84 -4.08 -21.05
C LEU A 201 2.97 -3.27 -20.08
N GLU A 202 2.69 -3.80 -18.89
CA GLU A 202 1.90 -3.10 -17.85
C GLU A 202 2.67 -1.91 -17.28
N LEU A 203 3.99 -2.03 -17.16
CA LEU A 203 4.88 -0.99 -16.66
C LEU A 203 5.09 0.12 -17.70
N ASP A 204 5.22 -0.25 -18.97
CA ASP A 204 5.35 0.69 -20.09
C ASP A 204 4.08 1.53 -20.23
N THR A 205 2.91 0.87 -20.20
CA THR A 205 1.60 1.51 -20.22
C THR A 205 1.41 2.48 -19.06
N GLU A 206 1.82 2.09 -17.84
CA GLU A 206 1.76 2.97 -16.67
C GLU A 206 2.67 4.20 -16.83
N GLY A 207 3.88 4.00 -17.35
CA GLY A 207 4.83 5.06 -17.62
C GLY A 207 4.27 6.09 -18.60
N ASP A 208 3.66 5.63 -19.69
CA ASP A 208 3.07 6.51 -20.70
C ASP A 208 1.85 7.26 -20.19
N LEU A 209 0.98 6.62 -19.41
CA LEU A 209 -0.14 7.32 -18.76
C LEU A 209 0.34 8.41 -17.80
N LYS A 210 1.38 8.15 -17.00
CA LYS A 210 1.98 9.18 -16.13
C LYS A 210 2.54 10.36 -16.92
N LYS A 211 3.21 10.10 -18.05
CA LYS A 211 3.71 11.18 -18.94
C LYS A 211 2.56 12.02 -19.49
N ILE A 212 1.51 11.40 -20.01
CA ILE A 212 0.34 12.09 -20.56
C ILE A 212 -0.35 12.97 -19.50
N VAL A 213 -0.57 12.43 -18.30
CA VAL A 213 -1.18 13.19 -17.19
C VAL A 213 -0.28 14.36 -16.78
N THR A 214 1.03 14.17 -16.71
CA THR A 214 1.96 15.23 -16.34
C THR A 214 1.95 16.37 -17.37
N ILE A 215 2.01 16.05 -18.67
CA ILE A 215 1.99 17.04 -19.75
C ILE A 215 0.67 17.83 -19.74
N THR A 216 -0.47 17.15 -19.61
CA THR A 216 -1.79 17.81 -19.60
C THR A 216 -1.97 18.73 -18.40
N VAL A 217 -1.51 18.35 -17.20
CA VAL A 217 -1.54 19.21 -16.01
C VAL A 217 -0.62 20.43 -16.17
N VAL A 218 0.58 20.26 -16.73
CA VAL A 218 1.51 21.37 -16.96
C VAL A 218 0.93 22.37 -17.97
N ILE A 219 0.39 21.90 -19.09
CA ILE A 219 -0.24 22.78 -20.09
C ILE A 219 -1.44 23.51 -19.48
N GLY A 220 -2.29 22.81 -18.73
CA GLY A 220 -3.45 23.42 -18.08
C GLY A 220 -3.09 24.50 -17.07
N THR A 221 -2.09 24.26 -16.22
CA THR A 221 -1.63 25.24 -15.22
C THR A 221 -0.98 26.47 -15.88
N VAL A 222 -0.17 26.28 -16.92
CA VAL A 222 0.41 27.38 -17.70
C VAL A 222 -0.67 28.19 -18.39
N PHE A 223 -1.66 27.55 -19.03
CA PHE A 223 -2.75 28.24 -19.69
C PHE A 223 -3.58 29.08 -18.70
N ILE A 224 -3.95 28.52 -17.54
CA ILE A 224 -4.70 29.21 -16.50
C ILE A 224 -3.92 30.42 -15.98
N SER A 225 -2.62 30.27 -15.71
CA SER A 225 -1.78 31.39 -15.24
C SER A 225 -1.64 32.53 -16.26
N ILE A 226 -1.57 32.22 -17.56
CA ILE A 226 -1.58 33.23 -18.62
C ILE A 226 -2.93 33.94 -18.68
N CYS A 227 -4.04 33.20 -18.64
CA CYS A 227 -5.38 33.77 -18.66
C CYS A 227 -5.62 34.70 -17.46
N THR A 228 -5.24 34.28 -16.25
CA THR A 228 -5.38 35.12 -15.05
C THR A 228 -4.52 36.37 -15.15
N PHE A 229 -3.28 36.27 -15.64
CA PHE A 229 -2.42 37.43 -15.86
C PHE A 229 -3.00 38.44 -16.86
N ILE A 230 -3.56 37.95 -17.98
CA ILE A 230 -4.20 38.81 -18.98
C ILE A 230 -5.44 39.50 -18.40
N LEU A 231 -6.29 38.76 -17.69
CA LEU A 231 -7.48 39.32 -17.02
C LEU A 231 -7.09 40.38 -16.00
N TRP A 232 -6.05 40.14 -15.20
CA TRP A 232 -5.53 41.10 -14.24
C TRP A 232 -5.04 42.39 -14.93
N ARG A 233 -4.27 42.25 -16.02
CA ARG A 233 -3.83 43.42 -16.81
C ARG A 233 -5.01 44.19 -17.40
N TRP A 234 -6.03 43.48 -17.89
CA TRP A 234 -7.22 44.11 -18.45
C TRP A 234 -8.01 44.90 -17.40
N ILE A 235 -8.22 44.34 -16.21
CA ILE A 235 -8.88 45.01 -15.09
C ILE A 235 -8.06 46.23 -14.61
N ALA A 236 -6.74 46.09 -14.51
CA ALA A 236 -5.87 47.20 -14.10
C ALA A 236 -5.93 48.38 -15.09
N LYS A 237 -5.99 48.09 -16.40
CA LYS A 237 -6.15 49.11 -17.44
C LYS A 237 -7.48 49.87 -17.32
N HIS A 238 -8.60 49.15 -17.15
CA HIS A 238 -9.93 49.77 -16.99
C HIS A 238 -10.03 50.62 -15.72
N LYS A 239 -9.41 50.19 -14.61
CA LYS A 239 -9.35 51.00 -13.38
C LYS A 239 -8.57 52.30 -13.58
N ALA A 240 -7.49 52.28 -14.36
CA ALA A 240 -6.71 53.48 -14.66
C ALA A 240 -7.47 54.46 -15.59
N GLU A 241 -8.29 53.96 -16.51
CA GLU A 241 -9.13 54.77 -17.39
C GLU A 241 -10.34 55.39 -16.66
N ALA A 242 -10.88 54.72 -15.63
CA ALA A 242 -12.01 55.23 -14.83
C ALA A 242 -11.64 56.29 -13.76
N LEU A 243 -10.35 56.49 -13.49
CA LEU A 243 -9.81 57.46 -12.52
C LEU A 243 -9.32 58.77 -13.18
N ARG A 244 -9.55 58.93 -14.49
CA ARG A 244 -9.13 60.07 -15.31
C ARG A 244 -10.32 60.81 -15.87
#